data_AF-A0A0D5MAS6-F1
#
_entry.id   AF-A0A0D5MAS6-F1
#
_cell.length_a   1.000
_cell.length_b   1.000
_cell.length_c   1.000
_cell.angle_alpha   90.00
_cell.angle_beta   90.00
_cell.angle_gamma   90.00
#
_symmetry.space_group_name_H-M   'P 1'
#
loop_
_entity.id
_entity.type
_entity.pdbx_description
1 polymer ?
#
loop_
_entity_poly.entity_id
_entity_poly.type
_entity_poly.pdbx_seq_one_letter_code
_entity_poly.pdbx_strand_id
1 'polypeptide(L)'
;MNLSMPTFATNGYVVDLITFDGIPITLAINNVVTCTRDMSENKDRNLTVEEFVDHPRNQHRQIAVLDDAAYDTYLASYHQKAYFDKPPELITKACFIKYLEVMPALRQGTKLGMTYFLVAEPLTGSIVRMCAQYNGVYLTKWVDYLAPDTWLTPHAFRQVEVS
;
A
#
# COMPACT_ATOMS: atom_id res chain seq x y z
N MET A 1 -8.00 12.38 37.17
CA MET A 1 -7.90 12.60 35.71
C MET A 1 -9.06 11.85 35.08
N ASN A 2 -10.02 12.55 34.49
CA ASN A 2 -11.09 11.91 33.72
C ASN A 2 -10.55 11.62 32.33
N LEU A 3 -10.30 10.35 32.03
CA LEU A 3 -10.10 9.88 30.67
C LEU A 3 -11.49 9.85 30.02
N SER A 4 -11.80 10.88 29.24
CA SER A 4 -12.96 10.85 28.35
C SER A 4 -12.73 9.75 27.32
N MET A 5 -13.63 8.75 27.29
CA MET A 5 -13.63 7.72 26.26
C MET A 5 -13.73 8.39 24.88
N PRO A 6 -12.97 7.94 23.88
CA PRO A 6 -13.10 8.46 22.53
C PRO A 6 -14.51 8.16 22.00
N THR A 7 -15.20 9.18 21.52
CA THR A 7 -16.46 9.01 20.77
C THR A 7 -16.14 8.28 19.47
N PHE A 8 -16.46 7.00 19.39
CA PHE A 8 -16.29 6.21 18.18
C PHE A 8 -17.32 6.67 17.12
N ALA A 9 -16.83 6.96 15.92
CA ALA A 9 -17.69 7.21 14.77
C ALA A 9 -18.58 5.99 14.50
N THR A 10 -19.81 6.21 14.06
CA THR A 10 -20.78 5.12 13.82
C THR A 10 -20.27 4.14 12.77
N ASN A 11 -19.51 4.59 11.77
CA ASN A 11 -18.83 3.75 10.79
C ASN A 11 -17.37 4.20 10.63
N GLY A 12 -16.45 3.28 10.32
CA GLY A 12 -15.05 3.60 10.08
C GLY A 12 -14.17 2.38 9.75
N TYR A 13 -12.86 2.59 9.78
CA TYR A 13 -11.83 1.61 9.49
C TYR A 13 -11.00 1.34 10.74
N VAL A 14 -10.81 0.07 11.06
CA VAL A 14 -9.92 -0.36 12.14
C VAL A 14 -8.56 -0.70 11.55
N VAL A 15 -7.55 0.06 11.95
CA VAL A 15 -6.20 0.01 11.37
C VAL A 15 -5.17 -0.26 12.46
N ASP A 16 -4.24 -1.20 12.22
CA ASP A 16 -3.04 -1.37 13.06
C ASP A 16 -1.96 -0.43 12.53
N LEU A 17 -1.70 0.66 13.25
CA LEU A 17 -0.79 1.71 12.82
C LEU A 17 0.67 1.25 12.70
N ILE A 18 1.04 0.12 13.30
CA ILE A 18 2.41 -0.42 13.26
C ILE A 18 2.58 -1.37 12.08
N THR A 19 1.61 -2.25 11.85
CA THR A 19 1.72 -3.34 10.86
C THR A 19 0.98 -3.07 9.55
N PHE A 20 0.40 -1.87 9.38
CA PHE A 20 -0.34 -1.50 8.19
C PHE A 20 0.45 -1.73 6.90
N ASP A 21 -0.15 -2.49 5.98
CA ASP A 21 0.38 -2.83 4.66
C ASP A 21 -0.45 -2.22 3.52
N GLY A 22 -1.33 -1.27 3.84
CA GLY A 22 -2.32 -0.70 2.92
C GLY A 22 -3.69 -1.38 2.99
N ILE A 23 -3.82 -2.48 3.74
CA ILE A 23 -5.09 -3.17 3.98
C ILE A 23 -5.51 -2.91 5.43
N PRO A 24 -6.72 -2.34 5.67
CA PRO A 24 -7.21 -2.18 7.02
C PRO A 24 -7.51 -3.55 7.62
N ILE A 25 -7.38 -3.70 8.94
CA ILE A 25 -7.68 -4.97 9.61
C ILE A 25 -9.14 -5.36 9.30
N THR A 26 -10.05 -4.38 9.35
CA THR A 26 -11.49 -4.60 9.23
C THR A 26 -12.25 -3.28 9.14
N LEU A 27 -13.47 -3.33 8.59
CA LEU A 27 -14.44 -2.24 8.59
C LEU A 27 -15.25 -2.27 9.89
N ALA A 28 -15.46 -1.13 10.54
CA ALA A 28 -16.43 -0.96 11.62
C ALA A 28 -17.72 -0.36 11.06
N ILE A 29 -18.86 -1.04 11.24
CA ILE A 29 -20.19 -0.57 10.82
C ILE A 29 -21.11 -0.55 12.02
N ASN A 30 -21.75 0.58 12.30
CA ASN A 30 -22.53 0.84 13.51
C ASN A 30 -21.79 0.43 14.80
N ASN A 31 -20.51 0.80 14.91
CA ASN A 31 -19.60 0.44 16.00
C ASN A 31 -19.33 -1.08 16.14
N VAL A 32 -19.69 -1.89 15.15
CA VAL A 32 -19.44 -3.34 15.13
C VAL A 32 -18.37 -3.66 14.10
N VAL A 33 -17.38 -4.44 14.51
CA VAL A 33 -16.30 -4.89 13.65
C VAL A 33 -16.80 -5.95 12.65
N THR A 34 -16.71 -5.64 11.36
CA THR A 34 -17.17 -6.48 10.24
C THR A 34 -15.98 -7.17 9.58
N CYS A 35 -15.78 -8.44 9.93
CA CYS A 35 -14.58 -9.23 9.67
C CYS A 35 -14.04 -9.19 8.22
N THR A 36 -12.72 -9.08 8.08
CA THR A 36 -11.99 -9.59 6.91
C THR A 36 -10.68 -10.29 7.31
N ARG A 37 -10.45 -11.45 6.67
CA ARG A 37 -9.27 -12.34 6.65
C ARG A 37 -8.79 -13.07 7.92
N ASP A 38 -8.62 -12.43 9.08
CA ASP A 38 -7.92 -13.06 10.23
C ASP A 38 -8.81 -13.72 11.30
N MET A 39 -10.13 -13.54 11.23
CA MET A 39 -11.06 -14.06 12.25
C MET A 39 -12.01 -15.15 11.74
N SER A 40 -11.74 -15.77 10.57
CA SER A 40 -12.57 -16.88 10.07
C SER A 40 -12.57 -18.11 10.99
N GLU A 41 -11.59 -18.21 11.90
CA GLU A 41 -11.44 -19.33 12.82
C GLU A 41 -12.12 -19.15 14.19
N ASN A 42 -12.49 -17.92 14.58
CA ASN A 42 -13.14 -17.65 15.86
C ASN A 42 -14.62 -17.32 15.68
N LYS A 43 -15.47 -18.03 16.43
CA LYS A 43 -16.94 -17.87 16.49
C LYS A 43 -17.39 -16.56 17.19
N ASP A 44 -16.48 -15.63 17.44
CA ASP A 44 -16.73 -14.35 18.11
C ASP A 44 -17.24 -13.34 17.07
N ARG A 45 -18.43 -13.59 16.54
CA ARG A 45 -19.08 -12.69 15.58
C ARG A 45 -19.62 -11.47 16.33
N ASN A 46 -19.28 -10.28 15.82
CA ASN A 46 -19.83 -8.98 16.21
C ASN A 46 -19.26 -8.36 17.51
N LEU A 47 -17.94 -8.36 17.69
CA LEU A 47 -17.33 -7.48 18.70
C LEU A 47 -17.61 -6.02 18.33
N THR A 48 -17.95 -5.22 19.33
CA THR A 48 -17.85 -3.77 19.22
C THR A 48 -16.39 -3.36 19.02
N VAL A 49 -16.16 -2.15 18.53
CA VAL A 49 -14.80 -1.61 18.38
C VAL A 49 -14.04 -1.60 19.72
N GLU A 50 -14.72 -1.25 20.81
CA GLU A 50 -14.16 -1.28 22.17
C GLU A 50 -13.72 -2.69 22.57
N GLU A 51 -14.61 -3.67 22.44
CA GLU A 51 -14.30 -5.08 22.76
C GLU A 51 -13.18 -5.64 21.87
N PHE A 52 -13.11 -5.20 20.60
CA PHE A 52 -12.03 -5.59 19.70
C PHE A 52 -10.68 -5.01 20.13
N VAL A 53 -10.63 -3.72 20.48
CA VAL A 53 -9.39 -3.06 20.93
C VAL A 53 -8.89 -3.67 22.24
N ASP A 54 -9.80 -3.98 23.17
CA ASP A 54 -9.46 -4.54 24.48
C ASP A 54 -9.15 -6.05 24.45
N HIS A 55 -9.46 -6.72 23.34
CA HIS A 55 -9.24 -8.16 23.21
C HIS A 55 -7.77 -8.53 23.45
N PRO A 56 -7.44 -9.59 24.24
CA PRO A 56 -6.05 -9.94 24.58
C PRO A 56 -5.11 -10.12 23.38
N ARG A 57 -5.65 -10.56 22.24
CA ARG A 57 -4.89 -10.70 20.98
C ARG A 57 -4.50 -9.37 20.34
N ASN A 58 -5.11 -8.26 20.74
CA ASN A 58 -4.92 -6.94 20.17
C ASN A 58 -4.19 -5.96 21.10
N GLN A 59 -3.95 -6.34 22.37
CA GLN A 59 -3.27 -5.49 23.36
C GLN A 59 -1.83 -5.09 23.00
N HIS A 60 -1.19 -5.79 22.07
CA HIS A 60 0.16 -5.46 21.58
C HIS A 60 0.15 -4.66 20.27
N ARG A 61 -1.04 -4.40 19.70
CA ARG A 61 -1.22 -3.67 18.44
C ARG A 61 -1.54 -2.21 18.73
N GLN A 62 -1.14 -1.32 17.84
CA GLN A 62 -1.52 0.09 17.95
C GLN A 62 -2.73 0.34 17.06
N ILE A 63 -3.91 0.05 17.60
CA ILE A 63 -5.16 0.14 16.82
C ILE A 63 -5.72 1.56 16.85
N ALA A 64 -6.05 2.08 15.68
CA ALA A 64 -6.83 3.30 15.52
C ALA A 64 -8.11 3.02 14.75
N VAL A 65 -9.14 3.80 15.06
CA VAL A 65 -10.43 3.78 14.39
C VAL A 65 -10.56 5.08 13.64
N LEU A 66 -10.52 5.00 12.32
CA LEU A 66 -10.50 6.15 11.43
C LEU A 66 -11.85 6.24 10.72
N ASP A 67 -12.46 7.42 10.64
CA ASP A 67 -13.54 7.63 9.68
C ASP A 67 -13.00 7.60 8.24
N ASP A 68 -13.88 7.67 7.24
CA ASP A 68 -13.49 7.60 5.83
C ASP A 68 -12.44 8.65 5.46
N ALA A 69 -12.62 9.90 5.89
CA ALA A 69 -11.71 11.00 5.55
C ALA A 69 -10.33 10.85 6.22
N ALA A 70 -10.30 10.42 7.48
CA ALA A 70 -9.08 10.15 8.21
C ALA A 70 -8.36 8.91 7.66
N TYR A 71 -9.10 7.89 7.25
CA TYR A 71 -8.56 6.69 6.62
C TYR A 71 -7.92 7.00 5.27
N ASP A 72 -8.60 7.75 4.40
CA ASP A 72 -8.06 8.17 3.11
C ASP A 72 -6.78 8.99 3.27
N THR A 73 -6.76 9.91 4.24
CA THR A 73 -5.57 10.72 4.57
C THR A 73 -4.41 9.86 5.06
N TYR A 74 -4.71 8.88 5.92
CA TYR A 74 -3.72 7.94 6.44
C TYR A 74 -3.16 7.04 5.34
N LEU A 75 -4.03 6.47 4.50
CA LEU A 75 -3.67 5.60 3.38
C LEU A 75 -2.81 6.35 2.35
N ALA A 76 -3.18 7.58 1.98
CA ALA A 76 -2.39 8.41 1.08
C ALA A 76 -1.00 8.72 1.67
N SER A 77 -0.93 9.07 2.95
CA SER A 77 0.34 9.32 3.65
C SER A 77 1.22 8.08 3.75
N TYR A 78 0.60 6.91 3.99
CA TYR A 78 1.29 5.63 4.01
C TYR A 78 1.83 5.30 2.62
N HIS A 79 1.01 5.39 1.57
CA HIS A 79 1.43 5.11 0.19
C HIS A 79 2.59 6.00 -0.24
N GLN A 80 2.53 7.29 0.09
CA GLN A 80 3.61 8.22 -0.20
C GLN A 80 4.93 7.75 0.41
N LYS A 81 4.95 7.46 1.73
CA LYS A 81 6.18 7.05 2.43
C LYS A 81 6.66 5.65 2.06
N ALA A 82 5.74 4.70 1.95
CA ALA A 82 6.04 3.29 1.74
C ALA A 82 6.44 2.98 0.30
N TYR A 83 5.97 3.76 -0.68
CA TYR A 83 6.15 3.47 -2.11
C TYR A 83 6.73 4.64 -2.90
N PHE A 84 6.16 5.84 -2.82
CA PHE A 84 6.46 6.91 -3.77
C PHE A 84 7.69 7.75 -3.43
N ASP A 85 7.98 7.94 -2.13
CA ASP A 85 9.18 8.60 -1.61
C ASP A 85 10.44 7.73 -1.77
N LYS A 86 10.26 6.42 -1.98
CA LYS A 86 11.40 5.52 -2.21
C LYS A 86 12.05 5.85 -3.56
N PRO A 87 13.40 5.92 -3.60
CA PRO A 87 14.10 6.16 -4.86
C PRO A 87 13.90 4.96 -5.81
N PRO A 88 14.04 5.18 -7.13
CA PRO A 88 14.16 4.09 -8.08
C PRO A 88 15.30 3.13 -7.72
N GLU A 89 15.09 1.84 -7.90
CA GLU A 89 16.08 0.80 -7.66
C GLU A 89 16.74 0.38 -8.99
N LEU A 90 18.08 0.30 -8.99
CA LEU A 90 18.82 -0.26 -10.12
C LEU A 90 18.65 -1.78 -10.16
N ILE A 91 18.25 -2.30 -11.32
CA ILE A 91 18.12 -3.74 -11.55
C ILE A 91 19.00 -4.17 -12.72
N THR A 92 19.29 -5.46 -12.80
CA THR A 92 20.01 -6.02 -13.95
C THR A 92 19.06 -6.24 -15.12
N LYS A 93 19.62 -6.35 -16.34
CA LYS A 93 18.87 -6.81 -17.52
C LYS A 93 18.17 -8.14 -17.28
N ALA A 94 18.83 -9.07 -16.60
CA ALA A 94 18.26 -10.39 -16.28
C ALA A 94 17.02 -10.26 -15.37
N CYS A 95 17.08 -9.39 -14.36
CA CYS A 95 15.93 -9.08 -13.51
C CYS A 95 14.77 -8.46 -14.31
N PHE A 96 15.07 -7.48 -15.19
CA PHE A 96 14.06 -6.85 -16.04
C PHE A 96 13.33 -7.88 -16.93
N ILE A 97 14.08 -8.77 -17.58
CA ILE A 97 13.51 -9.85 -18.40
C ILE A 97 12.67 -10.79 -17.54
N LYS A 98 13.20 -11.22 -16.38
CA LYS A 98 12.47 -12.09 -15.45
C LYS A 98 11.12 -11.48 -15.03
N TYR A 99 11.08 -10.18 -14.73
CA TYR A 99 9.83 -9.49 -14.39
C TYR A 99 8.82 -9.54 -15.53
N LEU A 100 9.27 -9.34 -16.78
CA LEU A 100 8.42 -9.39 -17.97
C LEU A 100 7.89 -10.79 -18.28
N GLU A 101 8.69 -11.83 -18.03
CA GLU A 101 8.33 -13.22 -18.32
C GLU A 101 7.44 -13.86 -17.23
N VAL A 102 7.66 -13.50 -15.96
CA VAL A 102 6.99 -14.16 -14.82
C VAL A 102 5.66 -13.52 -14.47
N MET A 103 5.49 -12.22 -14.71
CA MET A 103 4.27 -11.49 -14.36
C MET A 103 3.63 -10.86 -15.60
N PRO A 104 2.32 -11.06 -15.83
CA PRO A 104 1.64 -10.40 -16.94
C PRO A 104 1.69 -8.88 -16.74
N ALA A 105 2.17 -8.17 -17.77
CA ALA A 105 2.18 -6.71 -17.74
C ALA A 105 0.75 -6.17 -17.80
N LEU A 106 0.36 -5.40 -16.79
CA LEU A 106 -0.89 -4.62 -16.82
C LEU A 106 -0.88 -3.59 -17.94
N ARG A 107 0.29 -3.03 -18.20
CA ARG A 107 0.53 -2.04 -19.24
C ARG A 107 1.98 -2.09 -19.66
N GLN A 108 2.24 -1.89 -20.94
CA GLN A 108 3.60 -1.78 -21.47
C GLN A 108 3.65 -0.78 -22.62
N GLY A 109 4.83 -0.23 -22.90
CA GLY A 109 5.03 0.62 -24.06
C GLY A 109 6.36 1.36 -24.03
N THR A 110 6.46 2.35 -24.91
CA THR A 110 7.64 3.20 -25.04
C THR A 110 7.22 4.66 -24.83
N LYS A 111 7.95 5.40 -23.99
CA LYS A 111 7.71 6.82 -23.73
C LYS A 111 9.05 7.55 -23.67
N LEU A 112 9.25 8.57 -24.51
CA LEU A 112 10.48 9.37 -24.53
C LEU A 112 11.77 8.51 -24.68
N GLY A 113 11.69 7.45 -25.50
CA GLY A 113 12.81 6.51 -25.71
C GLY A 113 13.02 5.49 -24.58
N MET A 114 12.24 5.56 -23.50
CA MET A 114 12.25 4.59 -22.41
C MET A 114 11.21 3.49 -22.66
N THR A 115 11.66 2.24 -22.64
CA THR A 115 10.76 1.07 -22.66
C THR A 115 10.31 0.79 -21.24
N TYR A 116 9.03 0.55 -21.03
CA TYR A 116 8.52 0.24 -19.69
C TYR A 116 7.40 -0.80 -19.72
N PHE A 117 7.20 -1.43 -18.58
CA PHE A 117 6.01 -2.21 -18.29
C PHE A 117 5.64 -2.11 -16.80
N LEU A 118 4.36 -2.31 -16.50
CA LEU A 118 3.78 -2.27 -15.16
C LEU A 118 3.38 -3.69 -14.76
N VAL A 119 3.83 -4.15 -13.60
CA VAL A 119 3.45 -5.45 -13.02
C VAL A 119 2.64 -5.22 -11.76
N ALA A 120 1.49 -5.89 -11.67
CA ALA A 120 0.69 -5.90 -10.46
C ALA A 120 1.27 -6.92 -9.49
N GLU A 121 1.57 -6.48 -8.27
CA GLU A 121 1.72 -7.40 -7.14
C GLU A 121 0.36 -7.46 -6.41
N PRO A 122 -0.06 -8.63 -5.92
CA PRO A 122 -1.47 -8.95 -5.68
C PRO A 122 -2.18 -8.24 -4.50
N LEU A 123 -1.67 -7.11 -3.98
CA LEU A 123 -2.12 -6.62 -2.66
C LEU A 123 -2.37 -5.10 -2.52
N THR A 124 -2.09 -4.25 -3.51
CA THR A 124 -2.11 -2.79 -3.27
C THR A 124 -2.86 -1.96 -4.32
N GLY A 125 -4.14 -2.27 -4.59
CA GLY A 125 -5.03 -1.39 -5.35
C GLY A 125 -4.44 -0.87 -6.68
N SER A 126 -4.25 0.45 -6.79
CA SER A 126 -3.66 1.13 -7.96
C SER A 126 -2.13 1.13 -7.99
N ILE A 127 -1.48 0.70 -6.90
CA ILE A 127 -0.03 0.71 -6.75
C ILE A 127 0.56 -0.54 -7.36
N VAL A 128 1.42 -0.33 -8.35
CA VAL A 128 2.07 -1.36 -9.15
C VAL A 128 3.55 -1.10 -9.24
N ARG A 129 4.32 -2.12 -9.61
CA ARG A 129 5.75 -1.96 -9.86
C ARG A 129 5.96 -1.64 -11.34
N MET A 130 6.62 -0.52 -11.61
CA MET A 130 7.07 -0.14 -12.95
C MET A 130 8.50 -0.64 -13.13
N CYS A 131 8.77 -1.36 -14.21
CA CYS A 131 10.10 -1.69 -14.68
C CYS A 131 10.37 -0.92 -15.96
N ALA A 132 11.52 -0.26 -16.06
CA ALA A 132 11.85 0.57 -17.20
C ALA A 132 13.31 0.45 -17.62
N GLN A 133 13.56 0.60 -18.92
CA GLN A 133 14.86 0.55 -19.54
C GLN A 133 15.09 1.82 -20.37
N TYR A 134 16.26 2.44 -20.19
CA TYR A 134 16.69 3.61 -20.94
C TYR A 134 18.23 3.59 -21.08
N ASN A 135 18.75 3.74 -22.30
CA ASN A 135 20.20 3.75 -22.60
C ASN A 135 21.00 2.59 -21.98
N GLY A 136 20.40 1.40 -21.86
CA GLY A 136 21.07 0.22 -21.30
C GLY A 136 21.06 0.14 -19.77
N VAL A 137 20.49 1.14 -19.09
CA VAL A 137 20.23 1.14 -17.65
C VAL A 137 18.79 0.65 -17.41
N TYR A 138 18.60 -0.12 -16.34
CA TYR A 138 17.31 -0.72 -16.00
C TYR A 138 16.93 -0.32 -14.57
N LEU A 139 15.76 0.28 -14.41
CA LEU A 139 15.25 0.72 -13.11
C LEU A 139 13.92 0.05 -12.78
N THR A 140 13.63 -0.08 -11.50
CA THR A 140 12.29 -0.40 -11.00
C THR A 140 11.85 0.59 -9.92
N LYS A 141 10.55 0.87 -9.85
CA LYS A 141 9.95 1.71 -8.80
C LYS A 141 8.48 1.34 -8.62
N TRP A 142 7.96 1.51 -7.41
CA TRP A 142 6.53 1.54 -7.17
C TRP A 142 5.89 2.84 -7.69
N VAL A 143 4.77 2.70 -8.39
CA VAL A 143 4.04 3.80 -9.01
C VAL A 143 2.54 3.57 -8.84
N ASP A 144 1.76 4.63 -8.91
CA ASP A 144 0.31 4.51 -9.10
C ASP A 144 0.00 4.51 -10.60
N TYR A 145 -0.62 3.44 -11.13
CA TYR A 145 -0.90 3.37 -12.57
C TYR A 145 -1.98 4.37 -13.04
N LEU A 146 -2.77 4.92 -12.11
CA LEU A 146 -3.76 5.97 -12.34
C LEU A 146 -3.16 7.37 -12.22
N ALA A 147 -1.98 7.54 -11.60
CA ALA A 147 -1.30 8.83 -11.42
C ALA A 147 0.08 8.86 -12.13
N PRO A 148 0.14 9.25 -13.42
CA PRO A 148 1.36 9.19 -14.24
C PRO A 148 2.52 10.07 -13.80
N ASP A 149 2.29 11.02 -12.89
CA ASP A 149 3.30 11.85 -12.25
C ASP A 149 4.17 11.07 -11.26
N THR A 150 3.68 9.94 -10.74
CA THR A 150 4.46 9.02 -9.90
C THR A 150 5.44 8.15 -10.69
N TRP A 151 5.36 8.16 -12.03
CA TRP A 151 6.07 7.22 -12.89
C TRP A 151 7.54 7.59 -13.11
N LEU A 152 8.35 6.59 -13.48
CA LEU A 152 9.71 6.83 -13.93
C LEU A 152 9.71 7.74 -15.17
N THR A 153 10.63 8.69 -15.16
CA THR A 153 10.92 9.58 -16.29
C THR A 153 12.38 9.38 -16.72
N PRO A 154 12.78 9.79 -17.94
CA PRO A 154 14.18 9.72 -18.36
C PRO A 154 15.16 10.42 -17.40
N HIS A 155 14.71 11.41 -16.62
CA HIS A 155 15.54 12.08 -15.62
C HIS A 155 15.99 11.14 -14.50
N ALA A 156 15.17 10.17 -14.11
CA ALA A 156 15.50 9.20 -13.05
C ALA A 156 16.75 8.36 -13.37
N PHE A 157 17.03 8.13 -14.66
CA PHE A 157 18.19 7.34 -15.10
C PHE A 157 19.51 8.11 -14.99
N ARG A 158 19.47 9.44 -15.08
CA ARG A 158 20.68 10.29 -14.96
C ARG A 158 21.20 10.36 -13.54
N GLN A 159 20.32 10.16 -12.55
CA GLN A 159 20.68 10.24 -11.14
C GLN A 159 21.49 9.02 -10.66
N VAL A 160 21.46 7.92 -11.41
CA VAL A 160 22.14 6.65 -11.06
C VAL A 160 23.54 6.55 -11.69
N GLU A 161 23.83 7.32 -12.74
CA GLU A 161 25.16 7.35 -13.38
C GLU A 161 26.23 8.10 -12.54
N VAL A 162 25.84 8.78 -11.46
CA VAL A 162 26.71 9.67 -10.66
C VAL A 162 27.03 9.09 -9.27
N SER A 163 26.65 7.84 -9.00
CA SER A 163 26.85 7.13 -7.72
C SER A 163 27.58 5.82 -7.94
#